data_AF-A0AAD3R360-F1
#
_entry.id   AF-A0AAD3R360-F1
#
_cell.length_a   1.000
_cell.length_b   1.000
_cell.length_c   1.000
_cell.angle_alpha   90.00
_cell.angle_beta   90.00
_cell.angle_gamma   90.00
#
_symmetry.space_group_name_H-M   'P 1'
#
loop_
_entity.id
_entity.type
_entity.pdbx_description
1 polymer ?
#
loop_
_entity_poly.entity_id
_entity_poly.type
_entity_poly.pdbx_seq_one_letter_code
_entity_poly.pdbx_strand_id
1 'polypeptide(L)'
;MSIGVLSALLLAAGAVECSEKEALLRVIPSTVTQVTDCLMECTGMTYIKKLQLQDKRNIRFTDSTEGDLGEYCWSTELKCNTGENFQHAYAVLPVDIFAVGHEQLEVKATTPTATTLHVHNNPTTVAESCGLRYDVTRYFSTAESGTSFCVQVVTQEDVLGDKVLKCPPYLVTFWQRSPNQSIQEGGG
;
A
#
# COMPACT_ATOMS: atom_id res chain seq x y z
N MET A 1 -27.47 -19.86 -41.04
CA MET A 1 -27.68 -19.00 -39.87
C MET A 1 -26.50 -19.20 -38.95
N SER A 2 -25.57 -18.25 -38.96
CA SER A 2 -24.40 -18.19 -38.08
C SER A 2 -24.66 -17.08 -37.08
N ILE A 3 -24.50 -17.35 -35.79
CA ILE A 3 -24.07 -16.44 -34.72
C ILE A 3 -23.77 -17.35 -33.52
N GLY A 4 -22.50 -17.40 -33.13
CA GLY A 4 -22.04 -18.18 -31.99
C GLY A 4 -20.66 -17.68 -31.56
N VAL A 5 -20.54 -16.38 -31.30
CA VAL A 5 -19.34 -15.79 -30.72
C VAL A 5 -19.77 -14.77 -29.69
N LEU A 6 -19.64 -15.13 -28.42
CA LEU A 6 -19.33 -14.19 -27.34
C LEU A 6 -18.42 -14.92 -26.36
N SER A 7 -17.13 -15.02 -26.73
CA SER A 7 -16.06 -15.19 -25.74
C SER A 7 -16.06 -13.95 -24.87
N ALA A 8 -16.51 -14.08 -23.63
CA ALA A 8 -16.26 -13.08 -22.61
C ALA A 8 -14.77 -13.15 -22.26
N LEU A 9 -13.99 -12.24 -22.85
CA LEU A 9 -12.64 -11.90 -22.41
C LEU A 9 -12.75 -11.34 -20.98
N LEU A 10 -12.67 -12.23 -19.99
CA LEU A 10 -12.31 -11.85 -18.63
C LEU A 10 -10.84 -11.39 -18.70
N LEU A 11 -10.64 -10.08 -18.79
CA LEU A 11 -9.39 -9.45 -18.40
C LEU A 11 -9.20 -9.77 -16.92
N ALA A 12 -8.53 -10.87 -16.64
CA ALA A 12 -7.93 -11.09 -15.35
C ALA A 12 -6.93 -9.95 -15.17
N ALA A 13 -7.31 -8.94 -14.38
CA ALA A 13 -6.34 -8.02 -13.81
C ALA A 13 -5.28 -8.91 -13.16
N GLY A 14 -4.09 -8.95 -13.77
CA GLY A 14 -3.06 -9.91 -13.41
C GLY A 14 -2.72 -9.74 -11.94
N ALA A 15 -3.13 -10.70 -11.11
CA ALA A 15 -2.60 -10.80 -9.77
C ALA A 15 -1.09 -11.02 -9.94
N VAL A 16 -0.29 -10.09 -9.43
CA VAL A 16 1.17 -10.22 -9.45
C VAL A 16 1.51 -11.40 -8.54
N GLU A 17 1.78 -12.56 -9.17
CA GLU A 17 2.19 -13.78 -8.49
C GLU A 17 3.71 -13.74 -8.25
N CYS A 18 4.10 -13.91 -7.00
CA CYS A 18 5.48 -13.71 -6.58
C CYS A 18 6.36 -14.94 -6.82
N SER A 19 7.34 -14.79 -7.71
CA SER A 19 8.39 -15.80 -7.96
C SER A 19 9.70 -15.49 -7.22
N GLU A 20 9.78 -14.38 -6.47
CA GLU A 20 11.01 -14.00 -5.76
C GLU A 20 11.24 -14.84 -4.50
N LYS A 21 12.50 -15.20 -4.26
CA LYS A 21 12.96 -15.99 -3.13
C LYS A 21 13.71 -15.07 -2.16
N GLU A 22 12.98 -14.30 -1.35
CA GLU A 22 13.65 -13.49 -0.32
C GLU A 22 14.08 -14.41 0.85
N ALA A 23 15.35 -14.28 1.25
CA ALA A 23 15.94 -15.11 2.30
C ALA A 23 15.26 -14.83 3.65
N LEU A 24 14.85 -15.90 4.33
CA LEU A 24 14.29 -15.84 5.68
C LEU A 24 15.26 -15.09 6.62
N LEU A 25 14.75 -14.02 7.21
CA LEU A 25 15.34 -13.24 8.30
C LEU A 25 16.79 -12.79 8.03
N ARG A 26 16.95 -11.75 7.19
CA ARG A 26 18.12 -10.88 7.35
C ARG A 26 17.95 -10.10 8.65
N VAL A 27 18.92 -10.26 9.55
CA VAL A 27 19.09 -9.39 10.72
C VAL A 27 18.93 -7.96 10.27
N ILE A 28 18.01 -7.25 10.92
CA ILE A 28 17.73 -5.83 10.68
C ILE A 28 19.07 -5.10 10.66
N PRO A 29 19.51 -4.53 9.52
CA PRO A 29 20.75 -3.78 9.47
C PRO A 29 20.68 -2.67 10.53
N SER A 30 21.76 -2.46 11.29
CA SER A 30 21.87 -1.41 12.29
C SER A 30 21.74 0.02 11.73
N THR A 31 21.48 0.15 10.43
CA THR A 31 21.20 1.38 9.68
C THR A 31 19.71 1.54 9.34
N VAL A 32 18.79 0.85 10.04
CA VAL A 32 17.37 1.20 9.95
C VAL A 32 17.20 2.63 10.43
N THR A 33 16.99 3.52 9.46
CA THR A 33 16.35 4.82 9.64
C THR A 33 15.19 4.61 10.59
N GLN A 34 15.18 5.35 11.70
CA GLN A 34 14.22 5.18 12.78
C GLN A 34 12.81 5.07 12.20
N VAL A 35 12.19 3.90 12.37
CA VAL A 35 10.79 3.70 11.99
C VAL A 35 9.98 4.77 12.70
N THR A 36 9.17 5.52 11.97
CA THR A 36 8.43 6.64 12.55
C THR A 36 7.47 6.13 13.63
N ASP A 37 7.24 6.94 14.67
CA ASP A 37 6.31 6.59 15.75
C ASP A 37 4.90 6.31 15.19
N CYS A 38 4.48 7.05 14.15
CA CYS A 38 3.21 6.80 13.47
C CYS A 38 3.14 5.42 12.83
N LEU A 39 4.21 4.95 12.17
CA LEU A 39 4.22 3.64 11.53
C LEU A 39 4.15 2.53 12.58
N MET A 40 4.89 2.67 13.69
CA MET A 40 4.88 1.68 14.78
C MET A 40 3.51 1.60 15.46
N GLU A 41 2.90 2.74 15.78
CA GLU A 41 1.57 2.80 16.38
C GLU A 41 0.53 2.19 15.43
N CYS A 42 0.54 2.60 14.16
CA CYS A 42 -0.39 2.09 13.17
C CYS A 42 -0.22 0.58 12.92
N THR A 43 1.02 0.09 12.93
CA THR A 43 1.31 -1.35 12.82
C THR A 43 0.66 -2.12 13.97
N GLY A 44 0.85 -1.66 15.21
CA GLY A 44 0.26 -2.28 16.40
C GLY A 44 -1.27 -2.32 16.35
N MET A 45 -1.90 -1.18 16.05
CA MET A 45 -3.36 -1.07 15.98
C MET A 45 -3.95 -1.86 14.81
N THR A 46 -3.30 -1.85 13.65
CA THR A 46 -3.69 -2.66 12.50
C THR A 46 -3.56 -4.15 12.79
N TYR A 47 -2.54 -4.57 13.54
CA TYR A 47 -2.38 -5.97 13.94
C TYR A 47 -3.48 -6.42 14.91
N ILE A 48 -3.86 -5.58 15.88
CA ILE A 48 -5.00 -5.86 16.77
C ILE A 48 -6.28 -6.03 15.94
N LYS A 49 -6.55 -5.13 15.00
CA LYS A 49 -7.72 -5.19 14.14
C LYS A 49 -7.72 -6.41 13.21
N LYS A 50 -6.55 -6.77 12.67
CA LYS A 50 -6.34 -8.01 11.90
C LYS A 50 -6.80 -9.24 12.68
N LEU A 51 -6.41 -9.35 13.95
CA LEU A 51 -6.83 -10.46 14.82
C LEU A 51 -8.35 -10.47 15.07
N GLN A 52 -8.94 -9.30 15.32
CA GLN A 52 -10.38 -9.16 15.55
C GLN A 52 -11.20 -9.56 14.31
N LEU A 53 -10.74 -9.17 13.12
CA LEU A 53 -11.39 -9.48 11.84
C LEU A 53 -11.04 -10.87 11.31
N GLN A 54 -10.16 -11.61 11.98
CA GLN A 54 -9.61 -12.89 11.50
C GLN A 54 -9.02 -12.79 10.08
N ASP A 55 -8.46 -11.63 9.73
CA ASP A 55 -7.86 -11.41 8.43
C ASP A 55 -6.54 -12.18 8.33
N LYS A 56 -6.46 -13.10 7.37
CA LYS A 56 -5.31 -13.99 7.19
C LYS A 56 -4.26 -13.43 6.22
N ARG A 57 -4.51 -12.28 5.59
CA ARG A 57 -3.58 -11.66 4.65
C ARG A 57 -2.34 -11.15 5.36
N ASN A 58 -1.18 -11.23 4.73
CA ASN A 58 0.03 -10.58 5.21
C ASN A 58 -0.07 -9.07 4.94
N ILE A 59 0.26 -8.27 5.94
CA ILE A 59 0.18 -6.80 5.88
C ILE A 59 1.59 -6.29 6.07
N ARG A 60 2.07 -5.46 5.15
CA ARG A 60 3.40 -4.86 5.20
C ARG A 60 3.28 -3.35 5.19
N PHE A 61 4.13 -2.69 5.98
CA PHE A 61 4.22 -1.24 6.09
C PHE A 61 5.55 -0.79 5.51
N THR A 62 5.56 0.31 4.78
CA THR A 62 6.78 0.83 4.13
C THR A 62 6.77 2.34 4.21
N ASP A 63 7.79 2.92 4.85
CA ASP A 63 7.99 4.36 4.89
C ASP A 63 8.15 4.91 3.47
N SER A 64 7.75 6.17 3.27
CA SER A 64 8.05 6.90 2.05
C SER A 64 9.52 7.32 2.01
N THR A 65 9.99 7.56 0.80
CA THR A 65 11.23 8.30 0.53
C THR A 65 10.88 9.69 0.04
N GLU A 66 11.68 10.68 0.38
CA GLU A 66 11.49 12.06 -0.12
C GLU A 66 11.76 12.10 -1.63
N GLY A 67 10.81 12.66 -2.39
CA GLY A 67 10.92 12.92 -3.82
C GLY A 67 11.17 14.40 -4.11
N ASP A 68 10.72 14.87 -5.28
CA ASP A 68 10.85 16.28 -5.64
C ASP A 68 9.79 17.13 -4.92
N LEU A 69 10.13 18.36 -4.51
CA LEU A 69 9.16 19.38 -4.04
C LEU A 69 8.05 18.88 -3.08
N GLY A 70 8.43 18.19 -2.00
CA GLY A 70 7.48 17.70 -0.99
C GLY A 70 6.72 16.43 -1.40
N GLU A 71 7.25 15.70 -2.38
CA GLU A 71 6.74 14.38 -2.72
C GLU A 71 7.18 13.30 -1.73
N TYR A 72 6.30 12.31 -1.58
CA TYR A 72 6.51 11.09 -0.85
C TYR A 72 6.41 9.91 -1.82
N CYS A 73 7.50 9.18 -1.99
CA CYS A 73 7.67 8.18 -3.03
C CYS A 73 7.89 6.77 -2.48
N TRP A 74 7.39 5.79 -3.21
CA TRP A 74 7.65 4.36 -3.00
C TRP A 74 8.08 3.70 -4.31
N SER A 75 8.89 2.65 -4.22
CA SER A 75 9.16 1.79 -5.37
C SER A 75 7.90 1.01 -5.74
N THR A 76 7.58 0.95 -7.02
CA THR A 76 6.50 0.08 -7.55
C THR A 76 6.91 -1.39 -7.58
N GLU A 77 8.21 -1.68 -7.49
CA GLU A 77 8.74 -3.03 -7.31
C GLU A 77 8.53 -3.49 -5.86
N LEU A 78 7.36 -4.09 -5.63
CA LEU A 78 7.01 -4.63 -4.33
C LEU A 78 7.76 -5.93 -4.05
N LYS A 79 8.59 -5.91 -3.02
CA LYS A 79 9.17 -7.14 -2.47
C LYS A 79 8.09 -8.04 -1.92
N CYS A 80 8.16 -9.32 -2.24
CA CYS A 80 7.18 -10.31 -1.81
C CYS A 80 7.77 -11.70 -1.58
N ASN A 81 7.04 -12.55 -0.86
CA ASN A 81 7.47 -13.92 -0.63
C ASN A 81 6.88 -14.86 -1.69
N THR A 82 7.61 -15.92 -2.02
CA THR A 82 7.10 -16.99 -2.87
C THR A 82 5.75 -17.52 -2.36
N GLY A 83 4.79 -17.64 -3.27
CA GLY A 83 3.44 -18.13 -2.96
C GLY A 83 2.50 -17.09 -2.34
N GLU A 84 2.91 -15.81 -2.32
CA GLU A 84 2.01 -14.69 -2.03
C GLU A 84 1.53 -14.03 -3.33
N ASN A 85 0.29 -13.54 -3.30
CA ASN A 85 -0.28 -12.69 -4.34
C ASN A 85 -0.58 -11.32 -3.77
N PHE A 86 -0.16 -10.27 -4.46
CA PHE A 86 -0.54 -8.90 -4.13
C PHE A 86 -2.06 -8.72 -4.22
N GLN A 87 -2.66 -7.98 -3.29
CA GLN A 87 -4.11 -7.75 -3.23
C GLN A 87 -4.45 -6.26 -3.27
N HIS A 88 -3.90 -5.48 -2.34
CA HIS A 88 -4.21 -4.07 -2.19
C HIS A 88 -2.98 -3.29 -1.74
N ALA A 89 -2.93 -2.02 -2.14
CA ALA A 89 -2.01 -1.03 -1.58
C ALA A 89 -2.77 0.24 -1.20
N TYR A 90 -2.45 0.77 -0.03
CA TYR A 90 -2.97 2.04 0.46
C TYR A 90 -1.83 2.97 0.82
N ALA A 91 -1.84 4.18 0.27
CA ALA A 91 -1.07 5.28 0.84
C ALA A 91 -1.83 5.80 2.06
N VAL A 92 -1.17 5.86 3.21
CA VAL A 92 -1.77 6.28 4.48
C VAL A 92 -1.12 7.58 4.91
N LEU A 93 -1.95 8.59 5.13
CA LEU A 93 -1.57 9.93 5.57
C LEU A 93 -1.88 10.05 7.06
N PRO A 94 -0.86 10.08 7.94
CA PRO A 94 -1.04 10.21 9.38
C PRO A 94 -1.47 11.64 9.72
N VAL A 95 -2.76 11.84 9.85
CA VAL A 95 -3.36 13.11 10.23
C VAL A 95 -4.25 12.92 11.45
N ASP A 96 -4.45 13.98 12.22
CA ASP A 96 -5.44 13.96 13.28
C ASP A 96 -6.85 14.10 12.71
N ILE A 97 -7.52 12.98 12.44
CA ILE A 97 -8.88 13.01 11.87
C ILE A 97 -9.91 13.76 12.76
N PHE A 98 -9.61 13.99 14.04
CA PHE A 98 -10.46 14.74 14.96
C PHE A 98 -10.08 16.23 15.04
N ALA A 99 -8.82 16.58 14.78
CA ALA A 99 -8.35 17.96 14.74
C ALA A 99 -8.37 18.58 13.33
N VAL A 100 -8.45 17.76 12.26
CA VAL A 100 -8.67 18.21 10.87
C VAL A 100 -10.15 18.58 10.69
N GLY A 101 -10.58 19.59 11.43
CA GLY A 101 -11.74 20.37 11.08
C GLY A 101 -11.30 21.44 10.08
N HIS A 102 -11.75 21.33 8.83
CA HIS A 102 -11.77 22.38 7.80
C HIS A 102 -10.58 22.53 6.82
N GLU A 103 -9.45 21.84 6.97
CA GLU A 103 -8.45 21.82 5.89
C GLU A 103 -8.77 20.70 4.89
N GLN A 104 -9.28 21.08 3.72
CA GLN A 104 -9.49 20.15 2.61
C GLN A 104 -8.14 19.78 2.01
N LEU A 105 -7.52 18.75 2.57
CA LEU A 105 -6.30 18.14 2.02
C LEU A 105 -6.61 17.51 0.66
N GLU A 106 -5.86 17.91 -0.35
CA GLU A 106 -5.83 17.24 -1.64
C GLU A 106 -4.55 16.42 -1.74
N VAL A 107 -4.70 15.16 -2.17
CA VAL A 107 -3.56 14.28 -2.41
C VAL A 107 -3.48 14.02 -3.90
N LYS A 108 -2.33 14.35 -4.49
CA LYS A 108 -2.08 14.17 -5.92
C LYS A 108 -1.03 13.07 -6.08
N ALA A 109 -1.35 12.02 -6.83
CA ALA A 109 -0.30 11.19 -7.40
C ALA A 109 0.40 12.02 -8.48
N THR A 110 1.73 12.06 -8.46
CA THR A 110 2.54 12.85 -9.39
C THR A 110 3.27 11.97 -10.39
N THR A 111 3.65 10.77 -9.97
CA THR A 111 4.32 9.73 -10.78
C THR A 111 3.62 8.39 -10.58
N PRO A 112 3.42 7.56 -11.62
CA PRO A 112 3.81 7.77 -13.03
C PRO A 112 2.87 8.68 -13.82
N THR A 113 1.64 8.86 -13.35
CA THR A 113 0.61 9.67 -14.02
C THR A 113 -0.03 10.61 -13.01
N ALA A 114 -0.01 11.90 -13.33
CA ALA A 114 -0.60 12.94 -12.49
C ALA A 114 -2.11 12.76 -12.33
N THR A 115 -2.60 12.63 -11.11
CA THR A 115 -4.04 12.56 -10.81
C THR A 115 -4.31 12.82 -9.33
N THR A 116 -5.46 13.42 -9.05
CA THR A 116 -5.96 13.52 -7.67
C THR A 116 -6.41 12.14 -7.18
N LEU A 117 -6.04 11.81 -5.94
CA LEU A 117 -6.47 10.61 -5.23
C LEU A 117 -7.64 10.94 -4.32
N HIS A 118 -8.53 9.97 -4.15
CA HIS A 118 -9.69 10.10 -3.27
C HIS A 118 -9.53 9.28 -2.01
N VAL A 119 -10.03 9.83 -0.90
CA VAL A 119 -10.03 9.15 0.40
C VAL A 119 -10.85 7.87 0.30
N HIS A 120 -10.24 6.77 0.71
CA HIS A 120 -10.84 5.46 0.83
C HIS A 120 -11.58 5.32 2.17
N ASN A 121 -12.90 5.45 2.12
CA ASN A 121 -13.78 5.40 3.29
C ASN A 121 -14.34 4.00 3.60
N ASN A 122 -14.10 3.01 2.74
CA ASN A 122 -14.60 1.67 3.00
C ASN A 122 -13.82 1.00 4.15
N PRO A 123 -14.45 0.08 4.90
CA PRO A 123 -13.77 -0.66 5.95
C PRO A 123 -12.57 -1.44 5.41
N THR A 124 -11.43 -1.32 6.10
CA THR A 124 -10.22 -2.10 5.82
C THR A 124 -9.63 -2.61 7.14
N THR A 125 -8.65 -3.51 7.05
CA THR A 125 -7.92 -3.99 8.23
C THR A 125 -6.96 -2.93 8.79
N VAL A 126 -6.61 -1.90 8.01
CA VAL A 126 -5.84 -0.75 8.51
C VAL A 126 -6.67 -0.03 9.57
N ALA A 127 -6.08 0.22 10.73
CA ALA A 127 -6.78 0.91 11.80
C ALA A 127 -7.15 2.35 11.39
N GLU A 128 -8.32 2.82 11.83
CA GLU A 128 -8.82 4.17 11.57
C GLU A 128 -7.94 5.24 12.21
N SER A 129 -7.33 4.93 13.35
CA SER A 129 -6.39 5.82 14.04
C SER A 129 -5.11 6.10 13.24
N CYS A 130 -4.82 5.33 12.19
CA CYS A 130 -3.67 5.55 11.32
C CYS A 130 -3.78 6.81 10.45
N GLY A 131 -4.99 7.38 10.30
CA GLY A 131 -5.24 8.55 9.47
C GLY A 131 -5.99 8.24 8.18
N LEU A 132 -5.86 9.12 7.20
CA LEU A 132 -6.56 9.02 5.92
C LEU A 132 -5.89 7.98 5.01
N ARG A 133 -6.69 7.26 4.23
CA ARG A 133 -6.22 6.17 3.37
C ARG A 133 -6.59 6.47 1.93
N TYR A 134 -5.72 6.16 0.99
CA TYR A 134 -5.94 6.36 -0.44
C TYR A 134 -5.60 5.05 -1.14
N ASP A 135 -6.57 4.49 -1.88
CA ASP A 135 -6.33 3.26 -2.63
C ASP A 135 -5.42 3.54 -3.82
N VAL A 136 -4.24 2.92 -3.80
CA VAL A 136 -3.20 3.09 -4.81
C VAL A 136 -2.87 1.75 -5.48
N THR A 137 -3.69 0.72 -5.27
CA THR A 137 -3.47 -0.65 -5.75
C THR A 137 -3.09 -0.71 -7.23
N ARG A 138 -3.76 0.09 -8.08
CA ARG A 138 -3.52 0.12 -9.53
C ARG A 138 -2.08 0.47 -9.92
N TYR A 139 -1.38 1.29 -9.13
CA TYR A 139 0.00 1.70 -9.41
C TYR A 139 1.03 0.63 -9.01
N PHE A 140 0.59 -0.48 -8.42
CA PHE A 140 1.46 -1.59 -8.04
C PHE A 140 1.05 -2.91 -8.69
N SER A 141 -0.06 -2.95 -9.42
CA SER A 141 -0.57 -4.15 -10.10
C SER A 141 -0.29 -4.22 -11.59
N THR A 142 0.14 -3.11 -12.21
CA THR A 142 0.30 -3.05 -13.67
C THR A 142 1.77 -2.96 -14.08
N ALA A 143 2.15 -3.63 -15.18
CA ALA A 143 3.52 -3.57 -15.69
C ALA A 143 3.90 -2.16 -16.21
N GLU A 144 2.92 -1.29 -16.44
CA GLU A 144 3.11 0.08 -16.93
C GLU A 144 3.30 1.12 -15.81
N SER A 145 3.37 0.70 -14.55
CA SER A 145 3.33 1.61 -13.40
C SER A 145 4.60 2.47 -13.19
N GLY A 146 5.57 2.42 -14.10
CA GLY A 146 6.90 3.00 -13.88
C GLY A 146 7.66 2.28 -12.76
N THR A 147 8.80 2.84 -12.34
CA THR A 147 9.64 2.29 -11.24
C THR A 147 9.33 2.90 -9.88
N SER A 148 8.58 4.01 -9.85
CA SER A 148 8.21 4.72 -8.63
C SER A 148 6.77 5.22 -8.69
N PHE A 149 6.15 5.28 -7.52
CA PHE A 149 4.87 5.90 -7.29
C PHE A 149 5.07 7.00 -6.25
N CYS A 150 4.73 8.24 -6.61
CA CYS A 150 4.93 9.40 -5.75
C CYS A 150 3.61 10.13 -5.53
N VAL A 151 3.44 10.66 -4.32
CA VAL A 151 2.30 11.50 -3.96
C VAL A 151 2.77 12.82 -3.37
N GLN A 152 2.03 13.87 -3.65
CA GLN A 152 2.17 15.17 -3.04
C GLN A 152 0.91 15.48 -2.24
N VAL A 153 1.09 16.01 -1.03
CA VAL A 153 0.00 16.44 -0.16
C VAL A 153 -0.07 17.96 -0.20
N VAL A 154 -1.20 18.51 -0.63
CA VAL A 154 -1.41 19.96 -0.71
C VAL A 154 -2.68 20.35 0.01
N THR A 155 -2.74 21.58 0.49
CA THR A 155 -3.99 22.19 0.95
C THR A 155 -4.75 22.76 -0.25
N GLN A 156 -6.01 23.15 -0.05
CA GLN A 156 -6.83 23.79 -1.08
C GLN A 156 -6.25 25.13 -1.60
N GLU A 157 -5.34 25.74 -0.84
CA GLU A 157 -4.60 26.95 -1.23
C GLU A 157 -3.28 26.62 -1.98
N ASP A 158 -3.10 25.35 -2.39
CA ASP A 158 -1.91 24.80 -3.04
C ASP A 158 -0.61 25.02 -2.23
N VAL A 159 -0.73 25.12 -0.90
CA VAL A 159 0.41 25.13 0.02
C VAL A 159 0.75 23.68 0.39
N LEU A 160 2.04 23.36 0.51
CA LEU A 160 2.49 22.04 0.95
C LEU A 160 1.81 21.67 2.28
N GLY A 161 1.11 20.54 2.26
CA GLY A 161 0.30 20.03 3.38
C GLY A 161 1.12 19.39 4.50
N ASP A 162 2.45 19.41 4.40
CA ASP A 162 3.38 18.77 5.33
C ASP A 162 3.17 19.22 6.79
N LYS A 163 2.66 20.44 7.00
CA LYS A 163 2.36 20.98 8.34
C LYS A 163 1.19 20.29 9.04
N VAL A 164 0.34 19.59 8.29
CA VAL A 164 -0.86 18.90 8.79
C VAL A 164 -0.57 17.44 9.10
N LEU A 165 0.53 16.91 8.55
CA LEU A 165 0.96 15.53 8.74
C LEU A 165 1.65 15.38 10.10
N LYS A 166 1.29 14.33 10.85
CA LYS A 166 2.00 13.94 12.08
C LYS A 166 3.37 13.32 11.77
N CYS A 167 3.44 12.60 10.65
CA CYS A 167 4.62 11.92 10.14
C CYS A 167 4.56 11.87 8.61
N PRO A 168 5.68 11.59 7.91
CA PRO A 168 5.64 11.25 6.49
C PRO A 168 4.61 10.14 6.19
N PRO A 169 3.89 10.20 5.07
CA PRO A 169 3.00 9.14 4.63
C PRO A 169 3.74 7.82 4.49
N TYR A 170 3.02 6.71 4.67
CA TYR A 170 3.55 5.37 4.48
C TYR A 170 2.61 4.51 3.63
N LEU A 171 3.19 3.49 3.00
CA LEU A 171 2.47 2.53 2.18
C LEU A 171 2.10 1.31 3.02
N VAL A 172 0.85 0.86 2.90
CA VAL A 172 0.37 -0.39 3.48
C VAL A 172 -0.03 -1.33 2.36
N THR A 173 0.60 -2.49 2.28
CA THR A 173 0.32 -3.51 1.26
C THR A 173 -0.25 -4.79 1.86
N PHE A 174 -1.19 -5.39 1.14
CA PHE A 174 -1.89 -6.61 1.50
C PHE A 174 -1.56 -7.75 0.55
N TRP A 175 -1.27 -8.92 1.13
CA TRP A 175 -0.80 -10.09 0.41
C TRP A 175 -1.58 -11.32 0.83
N GLN A 176 -2.08 -12.08 -0.13
CA GLN A 176 -2.78 -13.33 0.12
C GLN A 176 -1.86 -14.51 -0.18
N ARG A 177 -1.67 -15.42 0.79
CA ARG A 177 -0.93 -16.66 0.55
C ARG A 177 -1.80 -17.62 -0.27
N SER A 178 -1.23 -18.17 -1.35
CA SER A 178 -1.81 -19.25 -2.14
C SER A 178 -1.88 -20.54 -1.31
N PRO A 179 -3.03 -21.24 -1.27
CA PRO A 179 -3.19 -22.46 -0.47
C PRO A 179 -2.29 -23.64 -0.87
N ASN A 180 -1.68 -23.63 -2.06
CA ASN A 180 -1.17 -24.85 -2.71
C ASN A 180 0.34 -25.14 -2.58
N GLN A 181 1.10 -24.43 -1.72
CA GLN A 181 2.55 -24.68 -1.58
C GLN A 181 2.98 -25.39 -0.29
N SER A 182 2.05 -25.88 0.54
CA SER A 182 2.38 -26.62 1.78
C SER A 182 2.44 -28.14 1.63
N ILE A 183 2.65 -28.68 0.41
CA ILE A 183 2.85 -30.13 0.21
C ILE A 183 3.90 -30.35 -0.87
N GLN A 184 5.17 -30.36 -0.51
CA GLN A 184 6.24 -31.16 -1.13
C GLN A 184 7.57 -30.87 -0.42
N GLU A 185 7.77 -31.46 0.75
CA GLU A 185 9.11 -31.85 1.24
C GLU A 185 8.91 -32.71 2.49
N GLY A 186 9.09 -34.02 2.34
CA GLY A 186 8.91 -35.00 3.42
C GLY A 186 8.61 -36.41 2.92
N GLY A 187 9.37 -36.89 1.94
CA GLY A 187 9.30 -38.26 1.44
C GLY A 187 10.68 -38.71 0.99
N GLY A 188 11.41 -39.34 1.90
CA GLY A 188 12.70 -39.99 1.69
C GLY A 188 12.97 -40.91 2.86
#